data_AF-A0A2G9MML2-F1
#
_entry.id   AF-A0A2G9MML2-F1
#
_cell.length_a   1.000
_cell.length_b   1.000
_cell.length_c   1.000
_cell.angle_alpha   90.00
_cell.angle_beta   90.00
_cell.angle_gamma   90.00
#
_symmetry.space_group_name_H-M   'P 1'
#
loop_
_entity.id
_entity.type
_entity.pdbx_description
1 polymer ?
#
loop_
_entity_poly.entity_id
_entity_poly.type
_entity_poly.pdbx_seq_one_letter_code
_entity_poly.pdbx_strand_id
1 'polypeptide(L)'
;GKQLTVGVDQRIEELADRPAGFKPENAKPFRTLIPLSELLSKHYKKAVATKSVWTEFNKLVNEKRSEYDVLLKTPINEIAKITSKEFADIIEKNRAGNIIVKGGYDGVYGVPLLTEEDKKQNKEEMVMPMHVQKGLQDF
;
A
#
# COMPACT_ATOMS: atom_id res chain seq x y z
N GLY A 1 12.46 -28.37 9.33
CA GLY A 1 12.26 -26.91 9.28
C GLY A 1 11.41 -26.56 8.08
N LYS A 2 10.60 -25.49 8.16
CA LYS A 2 9.80 -25.01 7.02
C LYS A 2 10.76 -24.40 5.99
N GLN A 3 10.55 -24.72 4.71
CA GLN A 3 11.39 -24.22 3.62
C GLN A 3 11.22 -22.70 3.49
N LEU A 4 12.32 -21.96 3.38
CA LEU A 4 12.31 -20.50 3.22
C LEU A 4 11.72 -20.14 1.86
N THR A 5 10.78 -19.21 1.81
CA THR A 5 10.25 -18.71 0.53
C THR A 5 11.20 -17.65 -0.01
N VAL A 6 11.77 -17.89 -1.19
CA VAL A 6 12.57 -16.87 -1.87
C VAL A 6 11.64 -15.74 -2.32
N GLY A 7 11.96 -14.50 -1.92
CA GLY A 7 11.17 -13.32 -2.25
C GLY A 7 11.26 -12.96 -3.73
N VAL A 8 10.19 -12.37 -4.28
CA VAL A 8 10.17 -11.91 -5.69
C VAL A 8 11.28 -10.91 -5.98
N ASP A 9 11.51 -9.96 -5.05
CA ASP A 9 12.52 -8.91 -5.20
C ASP A 9 13.94 -9.49 -5.28
N GLN A 10 14.27 -10.43 -4.39
CA GLN A 10 15.54 -11.16 -4.43
C GLN A 10 15.71 -11.89 -5.77
N ARG A 11 14.66 -12.56 -6.27
CA ARG A 11 14.75 -13.29 -7.53
C ARG A 11 14.93 -12.36 -8.73
N ILE A 12 14.38 -11.15 -8.68
CA ILE A 12 14.62 -10.11 -9.69
C ILE A 12 16.08 -9.67 -9.63
N GLU A 13 16.62 -9.40 -8.44
CA GLU A 13 18.01 -8.99 -8.25
C GLU A 13 19.02 -10.04 -8.77
N GLU A 14 18.76 -11.33 -8.50
CA GLU A 14 19.58 -12.43 -9.01
C GLU A 14 19.63 -12.53 -10.55
N LEU A 15 18.56 -12.09 -11.23
CA LEU A 15 18.41 -12.21 -12.69
C LEU A 15 18.67 -10.89 -13.43
N ALA A 16 18.77 -9.77 -12.72
CA ALA A 16 18.88 -8.45 -13.31
C ALA A 16 20.20 -8.29 -14.08
N ASP A 17 20.09 -7.92 -15.35
CA ASP A 17 21.20 -7.59 -16.25
C ASP A 17 21.51 -6.08 -16.29
N ARG A 18 20.76 -5.29 -15.52
CA ARG A 18 20.76 -3.82 -15.54
C ARG A 18 20.82 -3.26 -14.12
N PRO A 19 21.42 -2.07 -13.93
CA PRO A 19 21.48 -1.46 -12.61
C PRO A 19 20.08 -1.09 -12.11
N ALA A 20 19.92 -1.09 -10.78
CA ALA A 20 18.71 -0.66 -10.12
C ALA A 20 18.29 0.74 -10.60
N GLY A 21 17.00 0.89 -10.92
CA GLY A 21 16.44 2.16 -11.41
C GLY A 21 16.62 2.43 -12.91
N PHE A 22 17.26 1.54 -13.67
CA PHE A 22 17.31 1.65 -15.14
C PHE A 22 15.89 1.70 -15.73
N LYS A 23 15.62 2.72 -16.55
CA LYS A 23 14.35 2.89 -17.27
C LYS A 23 14.62 2.97 -18.78
N PRO A 24 14.07 2.03 -19.58
CA PRO A 24 14.10 2.15 -21.04
C PRO A 24 13.46 3.46 -21.51
N GLU A 25 13.95 4.00 -22.63
CA GLU A 25 13.46 5.27 -23.19
C GLU A 25 11.94 5.28 -23.45
N ASN A 26 11.39 4.14 -23.88
CA ASN A 26 9.98 3.98 -24.19
C ASN A 26 9.16 3.36 -23.04
N ALA A 27 9.68 3.35 -21.81
CA ALA A 27 8.98 2.79 -20.66
C ALA A 27 7.69 3.56 -20.39
N LYS A 28 6.56 2.85 -20.33
CA LYS A 28 5.29 3.46 -19.92
C LYS A 28 5.31 3.76 -18.42
N PRO A 29 4.76 4.91 -17.98
CA PRO A 29 4.66 5.20 -16.57
C PRO A 29 3.76 4.17 -15.90
N PHE A 30 4.24 3.57 -14.82
CA PHE A 30 3.42 2.76 -13.93
C PHE A 30 2.88 3.64 -12.80
N ARG A 31 1.71 3.29 -12.28
CA ARG A 31 1.14 3.92 -11.08
C ARG A 31 0.89 2.85 -10.04
N THR A 32 1.40 3.06 -8.84
CA THR A 32 1.07 2.24 -7.68
C THR A 32 -0.18 2.82 -7.03
N LEU A 33 -1.25 2.04 -6.99
CA LEU A 33 -2.50 2.44 -6.36
C LEU A 33 -2.94 1.38 -5.37
N ILE A 34 -3.39 1.83 -4.20
CA ILE A 34 -4.13 1.00 -3.25
C ILE A 34 -5.62 1.07 -3.61
N PRO A 35 -6.35 -0.07 -3.61
CA PRO A 35 -7.79 -0.10 -3.87
C PRO A 35 -8.57 0.82 -2.92
N LEU A 36 -9.66 1.40 -3.42
CA LEU A 36 -10.47 2.35 -2.67
C LEU A 36 -11.08 1.71 -1.41
N SER A 37 -11.48 0.44 -1.50
CA SER A 37 -12.03 -0.32 -0.37
C SER A 37 -11.01 -0.52 0.76
N GLU A 38 -9.74 -0.76 0.42
CA GLU A 38 -8.63 -0.87 1.37
C GLU A 38 -8.35 0.48 2.05
N LEU A 39 -8.33 1.57 1.27
CA LEU A 39 -8.17 2.92 1.81
C LEU A 39 -9.30 3.26 2.79
N LEU A 40 -10.55 2.96 2.43
CA LEU A 40 -11.73 3.18 3.29
C LEU A 40 -11.66 2.32 4.55
N SER A 41 -11.34 1.04 4.40
CA SER A 41 -11.19 0.09 5.50
C SER A 41 -10.17 0.60 6.52
N LYS A 42 -9.00 1.03 6.05
CA LYS A 42 -7.95 1.58 6.90
C LYS A 42 -8.33 2.91 7.53
N HIS A 43 -8.90 3.84 6.78
CA HIS A 43 -9.32 5.14 7.30
C HIS A 43 -10.39 5.01 8.40
N TYR A 44 -11.41 4.17 8.17
CA TYR A 44 -12.50 3.98 9.13
C TYR A 44 -12.19 2.93 10.21
N LYS A 45 -11.02 2.28 10.17
CA LYS A 45 -10.62 1.19 11.08
C LYS A 45 -11.65 0.05 11.13
N LYS A 46 -12.19 -0.33 9.97
CA LYS A 46 -13.20 -1.40 9.83
C LYS A 46 -12.73 -2.41 8.81
N ALA A 47 -13.12 -3.68 8.95
CA ALA A 47 -12.79 -4.69 7.95
C ALA A 47 -13.38 -4.33 6.57
N VAL A 48 -12.63 -4.62 5.50
CA VAL A 48 -13.00 -4.35 4.10
C VAL A 48 -14.38 -4.92 3.74
N ALA A 49 -14.72 -6.10 4.28
CA ALA A 49 -16.00 -6.77 4.03
C ALA A 49 -17.21 -6.12 4.73
N THR A 50 -17.03 -5.11 5.57
CA THR A 50 -18.14 -4.52 6.33
C THR A 50 -19.07 -3.70 5.45
N LYS A 51 -20.38 -3.76 5.73
CA LYS A 51 -21.39 -2.98 5.03
C LYS A 51 -21.08 -1.47 5.04
N SER A 52 -20.53 -0.94 6.13
CA SER A 52 -20.17 0.47 6.21
C SER A 52 -19.09 0.90 5.21
N VAL A 53 -18.08 0.05 4.97
CA VAL A 53 -17.04 0.35 3.97
C VAL A 53 -17.66 0.36 2.57
N TRP A 54 -18.48 -0.63 2.26
CA TRP A 54 -19.16 -0.72 0.96
C TRP A 54 -20.19 0.38 0.75
N THR A 55 -20.87 0.85 1.79
CA THR A 55 -21.75 2.02 1.69
C THR A 55 -20.98 3.28 1.30
N GLU A 56 -19.82 3.55 1.92
CA GLU A 56 -18.99 4.71 1.55
C GLU A 56 -18.36 4.53 0.16
N PHE A 57 -17.91 3.31 -0.16
CA PHE A 57 -17.43 2.96 -1.49
C PHE A 57 -18.49 3.28 -2.56
N ASN A 58 -19.73 2.85 -2.37
CA ASN A 58 -20.83 3.08 -3.32
C ASN A 58 -21.33 4.53 -3.36
N LYS A 59 -21.00 5.38 -2.39
CA LYS A 59 -21.22 6.83 -2.52
C LYS A 59 -20.19 7.45 -3.46
N LEU A 60 -18.94 7.01 -3.34
CA LEU A 60 -17.83 7.46 -4.17
C LEU A 60 -17.87 6.87 -5.57
N VAL A 61 -18.29 5.62 -5.71
CA VAL A 61 -18.42 4.91 -6.99
C VAL A 61 -19.90 4.83 -7.32
N ASN A 62 -20.31 5.47 -8.40
CA ASN A 62 -21.70 5.50 -8.84
C ASN A 62 -21.78 5.35 -10.35
N GLU A 63 -23.00 5.40 -10.90
CA GLU A 63 -23.25 5.19 -12.34
C GLU A 63 -22.38 6.07 -13.27
N LYS A 64 -21.95 7.24 -12.79
CA LYS A 64 -21.15 8.20 -13.59
C LYS A 64 -19.65 8.14 -13.32
N ARG A 65 -19.20 7.39 -12.30
CA ARG A 65 -17.80 7.41 -11.85
C ARG A 65 -17.39 6.07 -11.26
N SER A 66 -16.38 5.46 -11.89
CA SER A 66 -15.77 4.21 -11.46
C SER A 66 -14.76 4.45 -10.33
N GLU A 67 -14.31 3.36 -9.67
CA GLU A 67 -13.19 3.41 -8.73
C GLU A 67 -11.95 4.07 -9.35
N TYR A 68 -11.61 3.74 -10.60
CA TYR A 68 -10.47 4.35 -11.28
C TYR A 68 -10.65 5.84 -11.49
N ASP A 69 -11.86 6.31 -11.77
CA ASP A 69 -12.09 7.76 -11.88
C ASP A 69 -11.85 8.43 -10.53
N VAL A 70 -12.33 7.84 -9.43
CA VAL A 70 -12.09 8.33 -8.06
C VAL A 70 -10.60 8.28 -7.71
N LEU A 71 -9.88 7.24 -8.10
CA LEU A 71 -8.47 7.08 -7.74
C LEU A 71 -7.53 7.84 -8.67
N LEU A 72 -7.94 8.28 -9.87
CA LEU A 72 -7.02 8.87 -10.86
C LEU A 72 -7.41 10.26 -11.37
N LYS A 73 -8.70 10.56 -11.51
CA LYS A 73 -9.16 11.71 -12.34
C LYS A 73 -10.01 12.71 -11.58
N THR A 74 -10.94 12.24 -10.75
CA THR A 74 -11.94 13.10 -10.09
C THR A 74 -11.26 14.18 -9.25
N PRO A 75 -11.67 15.46 -9.32
CA PRO A 75 -11.08 16.50 -8.50
C PRO A 75 -11.18 16.18 -7.00
N ILE A 76 -10.09 16.41 -6.24
CA ILE A 76 -10.05 16.12 -4.79
C ILE A 76 -11.13 16.90 -4.04
N ASN A 77 -11.42 18.13 -4.45
CA ASN A 77 -12.49 18.96 -3.87
C ASN A 77 -13.88 18.33 -4.03
N GLU A 78 -14.15 17.59 -5.10
CA GLU A 78 -15.43 16.89 -5.27
C GLU A 78 -15.52 15.65 -4.39
N ILE A 79 -14.40 14.94 -4.23
CA ILE A 79 -14.30 13.80 -3.32
C ILE A 79 -14.55 14.27 -1.88
N ALA A 80 -13.93 15.37 -1.46
CA ALA A 80 -14.09 15.94 -0.13
C ALA A 80 -15.54 16.36 0.19
N LYS A 81 -16.34 16.72 -0.82
CA LYS A 81 -17.77 17.03 -0.65
C LYS A 81 -18.64 15.80 -0.38
N ILE A 82 -18.21 14.62 -0.87
CA ILE A 82 -18.96 13.36 -0.72
C ILE A 82 -18.59 12.67 0.59
N THR A 83 -17.33 12.79 1.02
CA THR A 83 -16.79 12.11 2.20
C THR A 83 -16.29 13.11 3.24
N SER A 84 -15.04 12.97 3.70
CA SER A 84 -14.32 13.88 4.57
C SER A 84 -13.11 14.45 3.85
N LYS A 85 -12.65 15.63 4.28
CA LYS A 85 -11.40 16.22 3.79
C LYS A 85 -10.21 15.29 4.03
N GLU A 86 -10.14 14.68 5.21
CA GLU A 86 -9.08 13.74 5.57
C GLU A 86 -8.97 12.55 4.61
N PHE A 87 -10.12 11.99 4.19
CA PHE A 87 -10.11 10.88 3.24
C PHE A 87 -9.75 11.34 1.82
N ALA A 88 -10.16 12.55 1.42
CA ALA A 88 -9.76 13.13 0.15
C ALA A 88 -8.23 13.32 0.06
N ASP A 89 -7.59 13.75 1.16
CA ASP A 89 -6.12 13.86 1.27
C ASP A 89 -5.44 12.48 1.16
N ILE A 90 -6.06 11.41 1.66
CA ILE A 90 -5.56 10.03 1.49
C ILE A 90 -5.59 9.64 0.00
N ILE A 91 -6.67 9.95 -0.72
CA ILE A 91 -6.75 9.68 -2.17
C ILE A 91 -5.69 10.49 -2.94
N GLU A 92 -5.45 11.74 -2.56
CA GLU A 92 -4.39 12.55 -3.15
C GLU A 92 -3.00 11.92 -2.94
N LYS A 93 -2.70 11.45 -1.73
CA LYS A 93 -1.46 10.72 -1.43
C LYS A 93 -1.35 9.42 -2.24
N ASN A 94 -2.45 8.68 -2.41
CA ASN A 94 -2.48 7.48 -3.23
C ASN A 94 -2.16 7.78 -4.69
N ARG A 95 -2.72 8.86 -5.25
CA ARG A 95 -2.43 9.33 -6.62
C ARG A 95 -0.97 9.70 -6.82
N ALA A 96 -0.36 10.30 -5.81
CA ALA A 96 1.03 10.69 -5.84
C ALA A 96 2.00 9.52 -5.62
N GLY A 97 1.51 8.33 -5.22
CA GLY A 97 2.37 7.21 -4.84
C GLY A 97 3.13 7.43 -3.53
N ASN A 98 2.64 8.35 -2.67
CA ASN A 98 3.32 8.78 -1.45
C ASN A 98 2.82 8.05 -0.18
N ILE A 99 2.10 6.94 -0.35
CA ILE A 99 1.67 6.09 0.78
C ILE A 99 2.78 5.09 1.06
N ILE A 100 3.28 5.11 2.30
CA ILE A 100 4.28 4.15 2.77
C ILE A 100 3.59 2.80 2.94
N VAL A 101 4.19 1.74 2.40
CA VAL A 101 3.67 0.37 2.51
C VAL A 101 4.74 -0.49 3.15
N LYS A 102 4.37 -1.23 4.20
CA LYS A 102 5.20 -2.31 4.74
C LYS A 102 5.10 -3.51 3.79
N GLY A 103 6.23 -3.94 3.25
CA GLY A 103 6.30 -5.08 2.32
C GLY A 103 5.74 -6.37 2.94
N GLY A 104 5.06 -7.16 2.12
CA GLY A 104 4.63 -8.51 2.48
C GLY A 104 5.78 -9.52 2.37
N TYR A 105 5.64 -10.68 3.01
CA TYR A 105 6.63 -11.77 2.99
C TYR A 105 5.95 -13.10 3.30
N ASP A 106 6.52 -14.23 2.83
CA ASP A 106 6.09 -15.59 3.18
C ASP A 106 4.57 -15.86 3.12
N GLY A 107 3.89 -15.31 2.11
CA GLY A 107 2.44 -15.44 1.93
C GLY A 107 1.57 -14.47 2.75
N VAL A 108 2.19 -13.58 3.53
CA VAL A 108 1.55 -12.46 4.22
C VAL A 108 1.55 -11.23 3.31
N TYR A 109 0.37 -10.63 3.14
CA TYR A 109 0.23 -9.40 2.36
C TYR A 109 0.91 -8.21 3.05
N GLY A 110 1.41 -7.28 2.23
CA GLY A 110 1.89 -5.98 2.72
C GLY A 110 0.76 -5.13 3.28
N VAL A 111 1.12 -4.14 4.09
CA VAL A 111 0.14 -3.28 4.79
C VAL A 111 0.44 -1.81 4.51
N PRO A 112 -0.54 -1.03 3.99
CA PRO A 112 -0.37 0.40 3.82
C PRO A 112 -0.43 1.12 5.17
N LEU A 113 0.53 2.01 5.41
CA LEU A 113 0.65 2.81 6.63
C LEU A 113 -0.04 4.16 6.39
N LEU A 114 -1.31 4.25 6.79
CA LEU A 114 -2.17 5.41 6.51
C LEU A 114 -2.40 6.27 7.74
N THR A 115 -2.30 5.68 8.93
CA THR A 115 -2.53 6.35 10.21
C THR A 115 -1.22 6.64 10.94
N GLU A 116 -1.24 7.56 11.90
CA GLU A 116 -0.08 7.82 12.76
C GLU A 116 0.27 6.62 13.64
N GLU A 117 -0.72 5.77 13.96
CA GLU A 117 -0.52 4.51 14.68
C GLU A 117 0.29 3.52 13.84
N ASP A 118 -0.03 3.38 12.55
CA ASP A 118 0.72 2.54 11.60
C ASP A 118 2.20 2.98 11.52
N LYS A 119 2.44 4.30 11.52
CA LYS A 119 3.81 4.86 11.47
C LYS A 119 4.59 4.62 12.77
N LYS A 120 3.92 4.65 13.93
CA LYS A 120 4.55 4.37 15.23
C LYS A 120 4.93 2.89 15.36
N GLN A 121 4.01 1.98 15.02
CA GLN A 121 4.28 0.54 15.03
C GLN A 121 5.44 0.17 14.10
N ASN A 122 5.47 0.74 12.89
CA ASN A 122 6.57 0.52 11.96
C ASN A 122 7.93 1.02 12.50
N LYS A 123 7.95 2.17 13.21
CA LYS A 123 9.17 2.69 13.85
C LYS A 123 9.61 1.81 15.03
N GLU A 124 8.69 1.34 15.86
CA GLU A 124 8.99 0.47 17.01
C GLU A 124 9.56 -0.88 16.55
N GLU A 125 9.01 -1.48 15.49
CA GLU A 125 9.55 -2.71 14.89
C GLU A 125 10.95 -2.52 14.30
N MET A 126 11.24 -1.37 13.69
CA MET A 126 12.60 -1.06 13.18
C MET A 126 13.63 -0.80 14.31
N VAL A 127 13.16 -0.45 15.52
CA VAL A 127 14.03 -0.12 16.67
C VAL A 127 14.25 -1.33 17.59
N MET A 128 13.44 -2.40 17.49
CA MET A 128 13.72 -3.65 18.19
C MET A 128 15.05 -4.23 17.70
N PRO A 129 15.96 -4.67 18.58
CA PRO A 129 17.23 -5.24 18.15
C PRO A 129 16.94 -6.44 17.27
N MET A 130 17.37 -6.34 16.01
CA MET A 130 17.43 -7.44 15.05
C MET A 130 18.05 -8.61 15.82
N HIS A 131 17.27 -9.66 16.10
CA HIS A 131 17.82 -10.85 16.71
C HIS A 131 18.96 -11.29 15.79
N VAL A 132 20.20 -11.10 16.25
CA VAL A 132 21.38 -11.56 15.54
C VAL A 132 21.19 -13.05 15.41
N GLN A 133 20.89 -13.47 14.17
CA GLN A 133 20.72 -14.86 13.83
C GLN A 133 22.06 -15.52 14.19
N LYS A 134 22.07 -16.31 15.27
CA LYS A 134 23.28 -17.00 15.74
C LYS A 134 23.88 -17.75 14.55
N GLY A 135 25.14 -17.49 14.29
CA GLY A 135 25.84 -18.09 13.18
C GLY A 135 25.97 -19.59 13.42
N LEU A 136 26.20 -20.36 12.36
CA LEU A 136 26.51 -21.79 12.46
C LEU A 136 27.76 -22.07 13.34
N GLN A 137 28.53 -21.02 13.66
CA GLN A 137 29.71 -21.04 14.52
C GLN A 137 29.38 -20.89 16.02
N ASP A 138 28.12 -20.57 16.37
CA ASP A 138 27.65 -20.39 17.75
C ASP A 138 26.97 -21.65 18.33
N PHE A 139 27.17 -22.81 17.70
CA PHE A 139 26.72 -24.14 18.15
C PHE A 139 27.91 -25.03 18.52
#